data_AF-A0A8C1YEB7-F1
#
_entry.id   AF-A0A8C1YEB7-F1
#
_cell.length_a   1.000
_cell.length_b   1.000
_cell.length_c   1.000
_cell.angle_alpha   90.00
_cell.angle_beta   90.00
_cell.angle_gamma   90.00
#
_symmetry.space_group_name_H-M   'P 1'
#
loop_
_entity.id
_entity.type
_entity.pdbx_description
1 polymer ?
#
loop_
_entity_poly.entity_id
_entity_poly.type
_entity_poly.pdbx_seq_one_letter_code
_entity_poly.pdbx_strand_id
1 'polypeptide(L)'
;MLSDRGPWCPEASGTICRAFILRCVFTSELQEMDFTQRRRSGMAKSKNHTSHNQSRKSHRNGIKKPRSQRYESLKGVDPKFLRNMRFAKKHNNKGKRTIAKKAASK
;
A
#
# COMPACT_ATOMS: atom_id res chain seq x y z
N MET A 1 -3.10 -4.30 8.83
CA MET A 1 -4.22 -5.22 9.06
C MET A 1 -5.50 -4.39 9.05
N LEU A 2 -5.90 -3.93 7.86
CA LEU A 2 -7.20 -3.30 7.61
C LEU A 2 -7.90 -4.26 6.67
N SER A 3 -8.74 -5.12 7.24
CA SER A 3 -9.61 -6.01 6.49
C SER A 3 -10.86 -5.20 6.11
N ASP A 4 -11.14 -5.18 4.81
CA ASP A 4 -12.46 -5.34 4.21
C ASP A 4 -13.63 -4.59 4.87
N ARG A 5 -13.91 -3.38 4.36
CA ARG A 5 -15.26 -2.82 4.37
C ARG A 5 -15.87 -2.88 2.97
N GLY A 6 -16.58 -3.98 2.75
CA GLY A 6 -17.85 -4.15 2.02
C GLY A 6 -18.11 -3.45 0.68
N PRO A 7 -18.55 -4.19 -0.37
CA PRO A 7 -19.17 -3.60 -1.54
C PRO A 7 -20.60 -3.11 -1.24
N TRP A 8 -20.95 -2.01 -1.91
CA TRP A 8 -22.23 -1.30 -1.90
C TRP A 8 -23.48 -2.20 -1.99
N CYS A 9 -24.49 -1.88 -1.17
CA CYS A 9 -25.89 -2.27 -1.36
C CYS A 9 -26.69 -1.07 -1.90
N PRO A 10 -27.52 -1.23 -2.95
CA PRO A 10 -28.64 -0.34 -3.22
C PRO A 10 -29.97 -0.96 -2.80
N GLU A 11 -30.75 -0.18 -2.06
CA GLU A 11 -32.11 -0.49 -1.59
C GLU A 11 -33.19 -0.34 -2.68
N ALA A 12 -34.22 -1.18 -2.52
CA ALA A 12 -35.66 -0.91 -2.69
C ALA A 12 -36.27 -0.74 -4.09
N SER A 13 -37.06 -1.75 -4.48
CA SER A 13 -38.51 -1.72 -4.81
C SER A 13 -38.77 -2.85 -5.84
N GLY A 14 -39.39 -3.98 -5.49
CA GLY A 14 -40.80 -4.08 -5.13
C GLY A 14 -41.65 -3.81 -6.37
N THR A 15 -41.99 -4.84 -7.17
CA THR A 15 -43.21 -5.06 -8.00
C THR A 15 -43.02 -6.11 -9.13
N ILE A 16 -42.26 -7.20 -8.98
CA ILE A 16 -42.32 -8.33 -9.96
C ILE A 16 -42.17 -9.69 -9.26
N CYS A 17 -42.96 -9.93 -8.20
CA CYS A 17 -43.02 -11.23 -7.51
C CYS A 17 -44.25 -12.09 -7.89
N ARG A 18 -45.00 -11.77 -8.96
CA ARG A 18 -46.25 -12.48 -9.29
C ARG A 18 -46.47 -12.85 -10.76
N ALA A 19 -45.45 -12.76 -11.62
CA ALA A 19 -45.62 -13.07 -13.05
C ALA A 19 -44.40 -13.73 -13.73
N PHE A 20 -43.60 -14.53 -13.01
CA PHE A 20 -42.58 -15.39 -13.67
C PHE A 20 -42.37 -16.74 -12.96
N ILE A 21 -43.38 -17.22 -12.23
CA ILE A 21 -43.41 -18.60 -11.68
C ILE A 21 -43.93 -19.61 -12.73
N LEU A 22 -44.35 -19.15 -13.92
CA LEU A 22 -44.64 -20.00 -15.10
C LEU A 22 -43.58 -19.93 -16.21
N ARG A 23 -42.31 -19.73 -15.83
CA ARG A 23 -41.15 -20.00 -16.69
C ARG A 23 -40.04 -20.74 -15.91
N CYS A 24 -40.45 -21.45 -14.85
CA CYS A 24 -39.63 -22.14 -13.86
C CYS A 24 -39.24 -23.59 -14.22
N VAL A 25 -39.38 -24.06 -15.46
CA VAL A 25 -39.06 -25.46 -15.83
C VAL A 25 -38.24 -25.60 -17.12
N PHE A 26 -37.50 -24.58 -17.55
CA PHE A 26 -36.64 -24.71 -18.74
C PHE A 26 -35.31 -23.93 -18.71
N THR A 27 -34.82 -23.54 -17.53
CA THR A 27 -33.45 -23.03 -17.36
C THR A 27 -32.79 -23.57 -16.08
N SER A 28 -33.32 -24.68 -15.54
CA SER A 28 -32.84 -25.32 -14.31
C SER A 28 -31.84 -26.45 -14.58
N GLU A 29 -31.28 -26.54 -15.80
CA GLU A 29 -30.62 -27.76 -16.27
C GLU A 29 -29.23 -27.55 -16.89
N LEU A 30 -28.60 -26.40 -16.72
CA LEU A 30 -27.16 -26.29 -17.02
C LEU A 30 -26.47 -25.34 -16.05
N GLN A 31 -25.41 -25.86 -15.43
CA GLN A 31 -24.40 -25.19 -14.59
C GLN A 31 -24.65 -25.14 -13.08
N GLU A 32 -25.02 -26.27 -12.50
CA GLU A 32 -24.43 -26.67 -11.21
C GLU A 32 -23.88 -28.08 -11.36
N MET A 33 -22.71 -28.21 -12.00
CA MET A 33 -21.78 -29.33 -11.91
C MET A 33 -20.51 -28.91 -12.66
N ASP A 34 -19.52 -28.32 -11.96
CA ASP A 34 -18.08 -28.67 -12.11
C ASP A 34 -17.06 -27.74 -11.41
N PHE A 35 -17.37 -27.16 -10.25
CA PHE A 35 -16.30 -26.54 -9.42
C PHE A 35 -15.42 -27.58 -8.69
N THR A 36 -15.78 -28.87 -8.72
CA THR A 36 -15.08 -29.93 -7.97
C THR A 36 -14.63 -31.13 -8.82
N GLN A 37 -14.52 -30.99 -10.14
CA GLN A 37 -13.92 -32.05 -10.98
C GLN A 37 -12.85 -31.52 -11.93
N ARG A 38 -11.66 -31.25 -11.36
CA ARG A 38 -10.41 -31.34 -12.13
C ARG A 38 -9.40 -32.23 -11.43
N ARG A 39 -9.79 -33.49 -11.20
CA ARG A 39 -8.84 -34.55 -10.90
C ARG A 39 -7.96 -34.81 -12.13
N ARG A 40 -6.71 -34.35 -12.00
CA ARG A 40 -5.48 -35.09 -12.37
C ARG A 40 -5.51 -35.80 -13.74
N SER A 41 -5.52 -35.04 -14.83
CA SER A 41 -4.77 -35.45 -16.02
C SER A 41 -3.28 -35.32 -15.70
N GLY A 42 -2.47 -36.32 -16.05
CA GLY A 42 -1.03 -36.39 -15.73
C GLY A 42 -0.35 -35.03 -15.73
N MET A 43 0.39 -34.74 -14.65
CA MET A 43 1.01 -33.44 -14.42
C MET A 43 2.02 -33.14 -15.53
N ALA A 44 1.53 -32.56 -16.63
CA ALA A 44 2.35 -32.05 -17.70
C ALA A 44 3.19 -30.94 -17.08
N LYS A 45 4.51 -31.13 -17.09
CA LYS A 45 5.46 -30.22 -16.42
C LYS A 45 5.23 -28.80 -16.92
N SER A 46 4.73 -27.94 -16.05
CA SER A 46 4.65 -26.50 -16.30
C SER A 46 5.98 -25.83 -15.97
N LYS A 47 6.22 -24.62 -16.50
CA LYS A 47 7.42 -23.86 -16.15
C LYS A 47 7.35 -23.39 -14.69
N ASN A 48 8.36 -23.73 -13.90
CA ASN A 48 8.38 -23.47 -12.46
C ASN A 48 8.73 -22.01 -12.09
N HIS A 49 9.45 -21.28 -12.94
CA HIS A 49 9.86 -19.90 -12.67
C HIS A 49 10.14 -19.11 -13.96
N THR A 50 9.82 -17.81 -13.99
CA THR A 50 10.18 -16.90 -15.10
C THR A 50 10.34 -15.44 -14.65
N SER A 51 11.42 -14.80 -15.11
CA SER A 51 11.68 -13.36 -14.93
C SER A 51 11.45 -12.54 -16.23
N HIS A 52 10.99 -13.18 -17.31
CA HIS A 52 11.00 -12.63 -18.68
C HIS A 52 10.30 -11.27 -18.86
N ASN A 53 9.21 -11.03 -18.13
CA ASN A 53 8.45 -9.78 -18.24
C ASN A 53 8.60 -8.86 -17.01
N GLN A 54 9.47 -9.19 -16.05
CA GLN A 54 9.59 -8.41 -14.82
C GLN A 54 10.25 -7.06 -15.11
N SER A 55 11.38 -7.07 -15.82
CA SER A 55 12.09 -5.84 -16.21
C SER A 55 11.18 -4.89 -17.00
N ARG A 56 10.51 -5.37 -18.06
CA ARG A 56 9.62 -4.54 -18.89
C ARG A 56 8.50 -3.86 -18.08
N LYS A 57 7.91 -4.54 -17.10
CA LYS A 57 6.91 -3.95 -16.19
C LYS A 57 7.52 -2.89 -15.27
N SER A 58 8.68 -3.16 -14.67
CA SER A 58 9.38 -2.19 -13.81
C SER A 58 9.80 -0.94 -14.56
N HIS A 59 10.21 -1.09 -15.83
CA HIS A 59 10.60 0.03 -16.69
C HIS A 59 9.42 0.79 -17.30
N ARG A 60 8.20 0.22 -17.39
CA ARG A 60 6.99 0.93 -17.86
C ARG A 60 6.71 2.19 -17.05
N ASN A 61 6.87 2.12 -15.72
CA ASN A 61 6.71 3.27 -14.82
C ASN A 61 8.06 3.99 -14.54
N GLY A 62 9.16 3.40 -15.02
CA GLY A 62 10.53 3.81 -14.74
C GLY A 62 10.99 3.48 -13.33
N ILE A 63 12.20 2.94 -13.20
CA ILE A 63 12.83 2.72 -11.89
C ILE A 63 13.33 4.08 -11.37
N LYS A 64 12.57 4.68 -10.45
CA LYS A 64 12.93 5.98 -9.85
C LYS A 64 13.90 5.80 -8.69
N LYS A 65 14.95 6.62 -8.66
CA LYS A 65 15.87 6.71 -7.52
C LYS A 65 15.13 7.35 -6.32
N PRO A 66 15.47 6.97 -5.07
CA PRO A 66 14.96 7.68 -3.90
C PRO A 66 15.36 9.15 -3.98
N ARG A 67 14.48 10.05 -3.51
CA ARG A 67 14.78 11.48 -3.49
C ARG A 67 15.81 11.78 -2.41
N SER A 68 16.89 12.46 -2.77
CA SER A 68 17.83 13.04 -1.80
C SER A 68 17.24 14.34 -1.25
N GLN A 69 17.21 14.46 0.07
CA GLN A 69 16.78 15.67 0.77
C GLN A 69 17.99 16.38 1.36
N ARG A 70 18.01 17.72 1.32
CA ARG A 70 19.12 18.53 1.89
C ARG A 70 19.36 18.23 3.38
N TYR A 71 18.30 17.96 4.13
CA TYR A 71 18.35 17.62 5.55
C TYR A 71 17.61 16.30 5.79
N GLU A 72 18.35 15.28 6.19
CA GLU A 72 17.81 13.95 6.51
C GLU A 72 17.35 13.85 7.97
N SER A 73 16.56 12.82 8.28
CA SER A 73 16.13 12.54 9.64
C SER A 73 17.27 12.01 10.49
N LEU A 74 17.38 12.45 11.74
CA LEU A 74 18.38 11.98 12.72
C LEU A 74 17.99 10.65 13.40
N LYS A 75 17.16 9.82 12.76
CA LYS A 75 16.71 8.54 13.34
C LYS A 75 17.84 7.52 13.26
N GLY A 76 18.12 6.82 14.36
CA GLY A 76 19.21 5.84 14.44
C GLY A 76 20.56 6.41 14.89
N VAL A 77 20.64 7.72 15.14
CA VAL A 77 21.83 8.34 15.77
C VAL A 77 21.85 8.02 17.27
N ASP A 78 23.05 7.89 17.84
CA ASP A 78 23.26 7.59 19.27
C ASP A 78 22.39 8.48 20.19
N PRO A 79 21.57 7.87 21.08
CA PRO A 79 20.74 8.60 22.02
C PRO A 79 21.51 9.58 22.91
N LYS A 80 22.75 9.27 23.33
CA LYS A 80 23.53 10.16 24.20
C LYS A 80 23.91 11.44 23.46
N PHE A 81 24.38 11.32 22.21
CA PHE A 81 24.62 12.46 21.34
C PHE A 81 23.34 13.29 21.09
N LEU A 82 22.21 12.64 20.81
CA LEU A 82 20.94 13.33 20.57
C LEU A 82 20.46 14.11 21.80
N ARG A 83 20.65 13.58 23.02
CA ARG A 83 20.32 14.29 24.26
C ARG A 83 21.13 15.57 24.38
N ASN A 84 22.45 15.50 24.17
CA ASN A 84 23.32 16.67 24.22
C ASN A 84 22.95 17.72 23.17
N MET A 85 22.77 17.31 21.91
CA MET A 85 22.39 18.24 20.82
C MET A 85 21.05 18.93 21.11
N ARG A 86 20.07 18.23 21.70
CA ARG A 86 18.79 18.82 22.12
C ARG A 86 18.99 19.88 23.21
N PHE A 87 19.82 19.61 24.21
CA PHE A 87 20.13 20.60 25.25
C PHE A 87 20.87 21.84 24.71
N ALA A 88 21.86 21.64 23.84
CA ALA A 88 22.56 22.73 23.18
C ALA A 88 21.60 23.63 22.38
N LYS A 89 20.76 23.03 21.52
CA LYS A 89 19.75 23.77 20.75
C LYS A 89 18.75 24.49 21.65
N LYS A 90 18.34 23.89 22.78
CA LYS A 90 17.40 24.49 23.75
C LYS A 90 17.96 25.76 24.39
N HIS A 91 19.26 25.80 24.69
CA HIS A 91 19.87 26.91 25.44
C HIS A 91 20.54 28.00 24.59
N ASN A 92 20.56 27.86 23.25
CA ASN A 92 21.10 28.86 22.33
C ASN A 92 20.49 30.27 22.48
N ASN A 93 19.26 30.39 23.00
CA ASN A 93 18.61 31.68 23.22
C ASN A 93 19.29 32.53 24.30
N LYS A 94 19.96 31.92 25.29
CA LYS A 94 20.60 32.63 26.41
C LYS A 94 21.84 33.43 25.98
N GLY A 95 22.57 32.95 24.97
CA GLY A 95 23.81 33.57 24.48
C GLY A 95 23.63 34.61 23.39
N LYS A 96 22.39 34.89 22.93
CA LYS A 96 22.17 35.75 21.75
C LYS A 96 22.70 37.18 21.93
N ARG A 97 22.54 37.76 23.12
CA ARG A 97 22.98 39.14 23.41
C ARG A 97 24.50 39.28 23.40
N THR A 98 25.22 38.28 23.91
CA THR A 98 26.69 38.30 23.91
C THR A 98 27.26 38.03 22.53
N ILE A 99 26.64 37.12 21.76
CA ILE A 99 26.99 36.86 20.36
C ILE A 99 26.77 38.11 19.51
N ALA A 100 25.61 38.78 19.63
CA ALA A 100 25.31 40.00 18.89
C ALA A 100 26.29 41.15 19.20
N LYS A 101 26.61 41.35 20.48
CA LYS A 101 27.63 42.34 20.89
C LYS A 101 29.02 42.04 20.31
N LYS A 102 29.44 40.77 20.32
CA LYS A 102 30.72 40.34 19.73
C LYS A 102 30.73 40.44 18.20
N ALA A 103 29.60 40.18 17.55
CA ALA A 103 29.48 40.31 16.10
C ALA A 103 29.50 41.78 15.65
N ALA A 104 28.97 42.71 16.46
CA ALA A 104 29.00 44.14 16.20
C ALA A 104 30.37 44.79 16.51
N SER A 105 31.21 44.15 17.31
CA SER A 105 32.57 44.63 17.62
C SER A 105 33.63 44.10 16.65
N LYS A 106 33.24 43.33 15.64
CA LYS A 106 34.12 42.75 14.63
C LYS A 106 33.87 43.44 13.30
#